data_AF-A0AAD6UQH9-F1
#
_entry.id   AF-A0AAD6UQH9-F1
#
_cell.length_a   1.000
_cell.length_b   1.000
_cell.length_c   1.000
_cell.angle_alpha   90.00
_cell.angle_beta   90.00
_cell.angle_gamma   90.00
#
_symmetry.space_group_name_H-M   'P 1'
#
loop_
_entity.id
_entity.type
_entity.pdbx_description
1 polymer ?
#
loop_
_entity_poly.entity_id
_entity_poly.type
_entity_poly.pdbx_seq_one_letter_code
_entity_poly.pdbx_strand_id
1 'polypeptide(L)'
;MSQAPRHVHEEPDEDLPPDDDNDGVQPIPEEDYDAFFADDLNSLNSINNLPGDSAVNGEEAQCISNFDAALAEIHVAACGCCHEEDFNLELKDSGRCTRCERDDLTDGIRLWSDENHVNPMPENLRPACLRNLTDMEEMLIARIKPIIQVRWTHG
;
A
#
# COMPACT_ATOMS: atom_id res chain seq x y z
N MET A 1 4.33 57.19 -2.90
CA MET A 1 5.03 56.00 -3.42
C MET A 1 6.31 55.85 -2.64
N SER A 2 6.41 54.87 -1.76
CA SER A 2 7.65 54.56 -1.02
C SER A 2 7.67 53.06 -0.79
N GLN A 3 8.44 52.34 -1.60
CA GLN A 3 8.68 50.91 -1.44
C GLN A 3 9.77 50.72 -0.38
N ALA A 4 9.53 49.81 0.56
CA ALA A 4 10.54 49.36 1.53
C ALA A 4 11.59 48.47 0.82
N PRO A 5 12.87 48.51 1.24
CA PRO A 5 13.91 47.68 0.65
C PRO A 5 13.75 46.22 1.10
N ARG A 6 13.84 45.29 0.13
CA ARG A 6 13.96 43.85 0.38
C ARG A 6 15.35 43.57 0.94
N HIS A 7 15.41 43.04 2.15
CA HIS A 7 16.62 42.44 2.71
C HIS A 7 16.83 41.10 2.00
N VAL A 8 17.89 40.98 1.22
CA VAL A 8 18.37 39.70 0.71
C VAL A 8 19.16 39.05 1.84
N HIS A 9 18.81 37.82 2.19
CA HIS A 9 19.58 36.98 3.10
C HIS A 9 20.58 36.25 2.22
N GLU A 10 21.85 36.65 2.27
CA GLU A 10 22.96 35.84 1.74
C GLU A 10 23.25 34.76 2.80
N GLU A 11 23.09 33.50 2.43
CA GLU A 11 23.53 32.36 3.25
C GLU A 11 25.06 32.26 3.16
N PRO A 12 25.76 31.95 4.27
CA PRO A 12 27.20 31.75 4.23
C PRO A 12 27.52 30.41 3.53
N ASP A 13 28.42 30.45 2.56
CA ASP A 13 29.04 29.28 1.95
C ASP A 13 29.78 28.47 3.04
N GLU A 14 29.19 27.35 3.47
CA GLU A 14 29.89 26.39 4.32
C GLU A 14 30.81 25.54 3.44
N ASP A 15 32.12 25.70 3.67
CA ASP A 15 33.21 24.96 3.05
C ASP A 15 32.97 23.44 3.13
N LEU A 16 32.65 22.82 1.98
CA LEU A 16 32.67 21.37 1.86
C LEU A 16 34.10 20.86 2.06
N PRO A 17 34.30 19.81 2.90
CA PRO A 17 35.62 19.21 3.07
C PRO A 17 36.11 18.63 1.74
N PRO A 18 37.44 18.64 1.48
CA PRO A 18 37.99 18.02 0.28
C PRO A 18 37.69 16.52 0.29
N ASP A 19 37.18 16.02 -0.83
CA ASP A 19 36.96 14.60 -1.06
C ASP A 19 38.27 13.83 -0.84
N ASP A 20 38.33 13.07 0.26
CA ASP A 20 39.37 12.07 0.50
C ASP A 20 38.96 10.83 -0.30
N ASP A 21 39.33 10.81 -1.57
CA ASP A 21 39.06 9.74 -2.56
C ASP A 21 39.79 8.41 -2.24
N ASN A 22 40.05 8.12 -0.96
CA ASN A 22 40.76 6.93 -0.52
C ASN A 22 39.93 6.08 0.45
N ASP A 23 38.65 5.90 0.12
CA ASP A 23 37.84 4.83 0.67
C ASP A 23 38.36 3.52 0.05
N GLY A 24 39.26 2.84 0.77
CA GLY A 24 40.21 1.81 0.31
C GLY A 24 39.66 0.54 -0.36
N VAL A 25 38.70 0.66 -1.26
CA VAL A 25 38.21 -0.36 -2.17
C VAL A 25 39.14 -0.38 -3.37
N GLN A 26 40.04 -1.37 -3.40
CA GLN A 26 40.81 -1.61 -4.61
C GLN A 26 39.85 -2.01 -5.74
N PRO A 27 39.95 -1.40 -6.93
CA PRO A 27 39.19 -1.84 -8.09
C PRO A 27 39.58 -3.28 -8.40
N ILE A 28 38.64 -4.20 -8.21
CA ILE A 28 38.78 -5.59 -8.64
C ILE A 28 38.77 -5.56 -10.17
N PRO A 29 39.77 -6.15 -10.86
CA PRO A 29 39.75 -6.26 -12.32
C PRO A 29 38.43 -6.92 -12.76
N GLU A 30 37.68 -6.26 -13.65
CA GLU A 30 36.35 -6.69 -14.12
C GLU A 30 36.37 -8.02 -14.92
N GLU A 31 37.53 -8.66 -15.08
CA GLU A 31 37.72 -9.74 -16.07
C GLU A 31 37.29 -11.14 -15.59
N ASP A 32 36.99 -11.35 -14.31
CA ASP A 32 36.71 -12.70 -13.77
C ASP A 32 35.24 -12.98 -13.43
N TYR A 33 34.35 -11.98 -13.43
CA TYR A 33 32.93 -12.20 -13.12
C TYR A 33 32.21 -12.92 -14.26
N ASP A 34 32.45 -12.53 -15.51
CA ASP A 34 31.81 -13.16 -16.67
C ASP A 34 32.26 -14.61 -16.86
N ALA A 35 33.52 -14.92 -16.57
CA ALA A 35 34.05 -16.29 -16.68
C ALA A 35 33.45 -17.24 -15.64
N PHE A 36 33.12 -16.75 -14.44
CA PHE A 36 32.51 -17.55 -13.37
C PHE A 36 31.07 -17.97 -13.69
N PHE A 37 30.29 -17.10 -14.36
CA PHE A 37 28.89 -17.38 -14.72
C PHE A 37 28.72 -17.95 -16.15
N ALA A 38 29.71 -17.81 -17.04
CA ALA A 38 29.64 -18.31 -18.41
C ALA A 38 29.58 -19.85 -18.50
N ASP A 39 30.26 -20.56 -17.58
CA ASP A 39 30.24 -22.02 -17.54
C ASP A 39 28.91 -22.57 -16.98
N ASP A 40 28.26 -21.82 -16.07
CA ASP A 40 26.99 -22.18 -15.44
C ASP A 40 25.79 -21.96 -16.38
N LEU A 41 25.85 -20.95 -17.25
CA LEU A 41 24.85 -20.72 -18.30
C LEU A 41 24.81 -21.84 -19.36
N ASN A 42 25.94 -22.46 -19.67
CA ASN A 42 25.99 -23.64 -20.53
C ASN A 42 25.44 -24.90 -19.83
N SER A 43 25.50 -24.96 -18.50
CA SER A 43 24.85 -25.99 -17.69
C SER A 43 23.33 -25.85 -17.71
N LEU A 44 22.79 -24.63 -17.74
CA LEU A 44 21.35 -24.37 -17.90
C LEU A 44 20.81 -24.79 -19.29
N ASN A 45 21.64 -24.85 -20.33
CA ASN A 45 21.22 -25.39 -21.63
C ASN A 45 21.05 -26.93 -21.63
N SER A 46 21.54 -27.62 -20.59
CA SER A 46 21.30 -29.06 -20.36
C SER A 46 19.96 -29.35 -19.66
N ILE A 47 19.16 -28.33 -19.36
CA ILE A 47 17.79 -28.44 -18.81
C ILE A 47 16.80 -29.06 -19.82
N ASN A 48 17.19 -29.24 -21.07
CA ASN A 48 16.40 -29.95 -22.10
C ASN A 48 16.11 -31.43 -21.77
N ASN A 49 16.63 -31.97 -20.66
CA ASN A 49 16.30 -33.29 -20.12
C ASN A 49 15.49 -33.23 -18.80
N LEU A 50 14.76 -32.14 -18.52
CA LEU A 50 13.70 -32.22 -17.54
C LEU A 50 12.63 -33.18 -18.06
N PRO A 51 12.18 -34.16 -17.26
CA PRO A 51 11.02 -34.97 -17.65
C PRO A 51 9.89 -34.01 -18.03
N GLY A 52 9.38 -34.13 -19.26
CA GLY A 52 8.26 -33.33 -19.75
C GLY A 52 6.94 -33.64 -19.05
N ASP A 53 7.01 -34.40 -17.95
CA ASP A 53 5.89 -34.64 -17.05
C ASP A 53 5.56 -33.30 -16.40
N SER A 54 4.31 -32.88 -16.55
CA SER A 54 3.82 -31.68 -15.90
C SER A 54 4.14 -31.77 -14.41
N ALA A 55 4.70 -30.70 -13.83
CA ALA A 55 4.98 -30.60 -12.40
C ALA A 55 3.72 -30.71 -11.52
N VAL A 56 2.55 -30.78 -12.18
CA VAL A 56 1.23 -30.76 -11.63
C VAL A 56 0.52 -32.01 -12.14
N ASN A 57 0.02 -32.86 -11.23
CA ASN A 57 -0.82 -33.97 -11.65
C ASN A 57 -2.21 -33.47 -12.09
N GLY A 58 -3.01 -34.34 -12.72
CA GLY A 58 -4.32 -33.94 -13.26
C GLY A 58 -5.30 -33.42 -12.19
N GLU A 59 -5.24 -33.92 -10.96
CA GLU A 59 -6.09 -33.47 -9.85
C GLU A 59 -5.65 -32.09 -9.34
N GLU A 60 -4.34 -31.86 -9.23
CA GLU A 60 -3.75 -30.58 -8.86
C GLU A 60 -4.04 -29.51 -9.91
N ALA A 61 -3.96 -29.85 -11.21
CA ALA A 61 -4.31 -28.94 -12.30
C ALA A 61 -5.79 -28.51 -12.23
N GLN A 62 -6.68 -29.45 -11.87
CA GLN A 62 -8.09 -29.14 -11.63
C GLN A 62 -8.28 -28.24 -10.41
N CYS A 63 -7.53 -28.49 -9.33
CA CYS A 63 -7.56 -27.66 -8.13
C CYS A 63 -7.13 -26.21 -8.42
N ILE A 64 -6.05 -26.03 -9.18
CA ILE A 64 -5.57 -24.71 -9.62
C ILE A 64 -6.62 -24.02 -10.47
N SER A 65 -7.21 -24.73 -11.45
CA SER A 65 -8.26 -24.15 -12.29
C SER A 65 -9.48 -23.70 -11.49
N ASN A 66 -9.87 -24.45 -10.45
CA ASN A 66 -10.98 -24.07 -9.57
C ASN A 66 -10.62 -22.87 -8.70
N PHE A 67 -9.37 -22.80 -8.22
CA PHE A 67 -8.87 -21.68 -7.45
C PHE A 67 -8.82 -20.40 -8.27
N ASP A 68 -8.31 -20.45 -9.50
CA ASP A 68 -8.29 -19.31 -10.43
C ASP A 68 -9.70 -18.82 -10.76
N ALA A 69 -10.65 -19.75 -10.95
CA ALA A 69 -12.05 -19.41 -11.14
C ALA A 69 -12.64 -18.69 -9.91
N ALA A 70 -12.37 -19.20 -8.71
CA ALA A 70 -12.83 -18.58 -7.47
C ALA A 70 -12.20 -17.19 -7.24
N LEU A 71 -10.92 -17.00 -7.60
CA LEU A 71 -10.28 -15.69 -7.55
C LEU A 71 -10.89 -14.70 -8.55
N ALA A 72 -11.23 -15.16 -9.75
CA ALA A 72 -11.84 -14.32 -10.78
C ALA A 72 -13.27 -13.86 -10.41
N GLU A 73 -13.97 -14.59 -9.54
CA GLU A 73 -15.30 -14.22 -9.04
C GLU A 73 -15.24 -13.12 -7.96
N ILE A 74 -14.09 -12.95 -7.30
CA ILE A 74 -13.90 -11.91 -6.30
C ILE A 74 -13.86 -10.54 -6.98
N HIS A 75 -14.79 -9.67 -6.60
CA HIS A 75 -14.84 -8.30 -7.09
C HIS A 75 -14.80 -7.32 -5.91
N VAL A 76 -14.08 -6.22 -6.09
CA VAL A 76 -14.11 -5.11 -5.13
C VAL A 76 -15.25 -4.19 -5.52
N ALA A 77 -16.09 -3.84 -4.55
CA ALA A 77 -17.19 -2.91 -4.75
C ALA A 77 -17.23 -1.87 -3.63
N ALA A 78 -17.69 -0.67 -3.97
CA ALA A 78 -17.76 0.46 -3.07
C ALA A 78 -19.21 0.94 -2.91
N CYS A 79 -19.66 1.13 -1.67
CA CYS A 79 -20.98 1.68 -1.41
C CYS A 79 -21.03 3.18 -1.75
N GLY A 80 -21.96 3.60 -2.61
CA GLY A 80 -22.09 5.01 -2.99
C GLY A 80 -22.59 5.95 -1.88
N CYS A 81 -23.01 5.43 -0.72
CA CYS A 81 -23.52 6.23 0.40
C CYS A 81 -22.52 6.36 1.55
N CYS A 82 -21.82 5.29 1.92
CA CYS A 82 -20.88 5.30 3.03
C CYS A 82 -19.42 5.16 2.59
N HIS A 83 -19.17 5.01 1.29
CA HIS A 83 -17.83 4.85 0.69
C HIS A 83 -17.03 3.68 1.30
N GLU A 84 -17.71 2.72 1.89
CA GLU A 84 -17.10 1.49 2.37
C GLU A 84 -16.78 0.59 1.17
N GLU A 85 -15.53 0.13 1.10
CA GLU A 85 -15.00 -0.71 0.04
C GLU A 85 -14.68 -2.10 0.62
N ASP A 86 -15.19 -3.15 -0.01
CA ASP A 86 -14.91 -4.53 0.41
C ASP A 86 -15.00 -5.50 -0.77
N PHE A 87 -14.46 -6.70 -0.57
CA PHE A 87 -14.59 -7.81 -1.51
C PHE A 87 -16.00 -8.40 -1.44
N ASN A 88 -16.61 -8.61 -2.61
CA ASN A 88 -17.96 -9.14 -2.76
C ASN A 88 -19.00 -8.38 -1.93
N LEU A 89 -18.81 -7.05 -1.81
CA LEU A 89 -19.74 -6.20 -1.11
C LEU A 89 -21.12 -6.28 -1.78
N GLU A 90 -22.11 -6.83 -1.07
CA GLU A 90 -23.47 -6.99 -1.58
C GLU A 90 -24.17 -5.63 -1.73
N LEU A 91 -23.95 -5.01 -2.88
CA LEU A 91 -24.66 -3.80 -3.30
C LEU A 91 -26.03 -4.17 -3.87
N LYS A 92 -27.06 -3.42 -3.47
CA LYS A 92 -28.38 -3.47 -4.12
C LYS A 92 -28.35 -2.72 -5.45
N ASP A 93 -29.40 -2.84 -6.25
CA ASP A 93 -29.56 -2.12 -7.53
C ASP A 93 -29.40 -0.59 -7.39
N SER A 94 -29.61 -0.06 -6.18
CA SER A 94 -29.38 1.34 -5.84
C SER A 94 -27.91 1.75 -5.72
N GLY A 95 -26.95 0.81 -5.84
CA GLY A 95 -25.52 1.05 -5.62
C GLY A 95 -25.14 1.21 -4.15
N ARG A 96 -26.01 0.77 -3.23
CA ARG A 96 -25.85 0.94 -1.78
C ARG A 96 -25.75 -0.40 -1.07
N CYS A 97 -24.97 -0.45 0.00
CA CYS A 97 -24.88 -1.63 0.84
C CYS A 97 -26.15 -1.81 1.68
N THR A 98 -26.40 -3.05 2.11
CA THR A 98 -27.57 -3.42 2.92
C THR A 98 -27.70 -2.60 4.20
N ARG A 99 -26.58 -2.18 4.82
CA ARG A 99 -26.61 -1.30 6.00
C ARG A 99 -27.22 0.06 5.68
N CYS A 100 -26.72 0.72 4.64
CA CYS A 100 -27.21 2.05 4.22
C CYS A 100 -28.68 2.02 3.77
N GLU A 101 -29.13 0.95 3.12
CA GLU A 101 -30.56 0.81 2.76
C GLU A 101 -31.46 0.69 3.99
N ARG A 102 -31.00 -0.01 5.03
CA ARG A 102 -31.77 -0.17 6.27
C ARG A 102 -31.78 1.12 7.10
N ASP A 103 -30.67 1.84 7.14
CA ASP A 103 -30.55 3.07 7.95
C ASP A 103 -31.49 4.17 7.42
N ASP A 104 -31.74 4.22 6.11
CA ASP A 104 -32.73 5.12 5.48
C ASP A 104 -34.15 4.97 6.05
N LEU A 105 -34.50 3.77 6.53
CA LEU A 105 -35.85 3.46 6.99
C LEU A 105 -36.10 3.87 8.45
N THR A 106 -35.05 4.16 9.22
CA THR A 106 -35.16 4.15 10.68
C THR A 106 -35.30 5.56 11.26
N ASP A 107 -34.55 6.55 10.78
CA ASP A 107 -34.54 7.89 11.40
C ASP A 107 -34.38 9.07 10.40
N GLY A 108 -34.33 8.80 9.09
CA GLY A 108 -34.24 9.83 8.04
C GLY A 108 -32.92 10.61 7.98
N ILE A 109 -32.09 10.57 9.03
CA ILE A 109 -30.73 11.13 9.07
C ILE A 109 -29.74 9.98 8.92
N ARG A 110 -29.00 9.96 7.80
CA ARG A 110 -28.07 8.86 7.50
C ARG A 110 -26.79 9.03 8.29
N LEU A 111 -26.19 7.93 8.76
CA LEU A 111 -24.95 7.97 9.54
C LEU A 111 -23.82 8.77 8.86
N TRP A 112 -23.70 8.67 7.53
CA TRP A 112 -22.65 9.36 6.75
C TRP A 112 -23.18 10.54 5.92
N SER A 113 -24.29 11.15 6.32
CA SER A 113 -24.81 12.36 5.68
C SER A 113 -24.30 13.64 6.31
N ASP A 114 -24.38 14.75 5.57
CA ASP A 114 -24.05 16.09 6.07
C ASP A 114 -24.92 16.46 7.29
N GLU A 115 -26.16 15.98 7.31
CA GLU A 115 -27.11 16.15 8.40
C GLU A 115 -26.67 15.48 9.71
N ASN A 116 -25.85 14.43 9.65
CA ASN A 116 -25.36 13.74 10.85
C ASN A 116 -24.10 14.38 11.44
N HIS A 117 -23.54 15.42 10.79
CA HIS A 117 -22.35 16.15 11.26
C HIS A 117 -21.16 15.23 11.62
N VAL A 118 -21.07 14.05 10.99
CA VAL A 118 -19.96 13.10 11.20
C VAL A 118 -18.72 13.45 10.41
N ASN A 119 -18.85 14.36 9.44
CA ASN A 119 -17.72 14.80 8.64
C ASN A 119 -16.70 15.48 9.59
N PRO A 120 -15.50 14.91 9.76
CA PRO A 120 -14.46 15.59 10.52
C PRO A 120 -14.23 16.91 9.81
N MET A 121 -14.41 18.01 10.56
CA MET A 121 -14.40 19.38 10.08
C MET A 121 -13.51 19.61 8.84
N PRO A 122 -13.96 20.40 7.85
CA PRO A 122 -13.18 20.67 6.64
C PRO A 122 -11.76 21.13 6.98
N GLU A 123 -10.77 20.86 6.12
CA GLU A 123 -9.34 21.00 6.42
C GLU A 123 -8.97 22.37 7.05
N ASN A 124 -9.68 23.43 6.65
CA ASN A 124 -9.52 24.78 7.18
C ASN A 124 -9.99 24.95 8.63
N LEU A 125 -10.93 24.14 9.09
CA LEU A 125 -11.47 24.09 10.45
C LEU A 125 -10.85 22.97 11.30
N ARG A 126 -10.03 22.08 10.71
CA ARG A 126 -9.25 21.08 11.43
C ARG A 126 -8.24 21.77 12.37
N PRO A 127 -8.22 21.44 13.68
CA PRO A 127 -7.23 21.95 14.63
C PRO A 127 -5.82 21.70 14.13
N ALA A 128 -4.90 22.65 14.36
CA ALA A 128 -3.52 22.53 13.88
C ALA A 128 -2.81 21.25 14.40
N CYS A 129 -3.17 20.76 15.58
CA CYS A 129 -2.64 19.53 16.17
C CYS A 129 -3.14 18.23 15.52
N LEU A 130 -4.15 18.30 14.64
CA LEU A 130 -4.67 17.13 13.91
C LEU A 130 -4.31 17.18 12.41
N ARG A 131 -3.52 18.16 11.98
CA ARG A 131 -3.05 18.27 10.60
C ARG A 131 -1.77 17.44 10.44
N ASN A 132 -1.61 16.78 9.29
CA ASN A 132 -0.42 15.98 8.94
C ASN A 132 -0.16 14.79 9.88
N LEU A 133 -1.21 14.20 10.44
CA LEU A 133 -1.06 12.93 11.16
C LEU A 133 -0.66 11.84 10.18
N THR A 134 0.20 10.94 10.62
CA THR A 134 0.47 9.70 9.90
C THR A 134 -0.76 8.80 9.92
N ASP A 135 -0.91 7.90 8.94
CA ASP A 135 -2.02 6.94 8.88
C ASP A 135 -2.19 6.19 10.22
N MET A 136 -1.08 5.85 10.87
CA MET A 136 -1.05 5.20 12.19
C MET A 136 -1.63 6.09 13.30
N GLU A 137 -1.33 7.39 13.31
CA GLU A 137 -1.84 8.34 14.31
C GLU A 137 -3.33 8.65 14.08
N GLU A 138 -3.79 8.72 12.83
CA GLU A 138 -5.20 8.88 12.52
C GLU A 138 -6.02 7.66 13.01
N MET A 139 -5.49 6.45 12.83
CA MET A 139 -6.10 5.22 13.34
C MET A 139 -6.20 5.18 14.87
N LEU A 140 -5.24 5.76 15.60
CA LEU A 140 -5.25 5.81 17.06
C LEU A 140 -6.29 6.79 17.63
N ILE A 141 -6.68 7.80 16.85
CA ILE A 141 -7.69 8.80 17.22
C ILE A 141 -9.10 8.34 16.80
N ALA A 142 -9.20 7.50 15.76
CA ALA A 142 -10.46 6.92 15.34
C ALA A 142 -11.10 6.08 16.47
N ARG A 143 -12.44 6.13 16.59
CA ARG A 143 -13.25 5.38 17.57
C ARG A 143 -13.23 3.85 17.39
N ILE A 144 -12.29 3.32 16.62
CA ILE A 144 -12.09 1.90 16.42
C ILE A 144 -11.31 1.43 17.64
N LYS A 145 -11.91 0.59 18.49
CA LYS A 145 -11.23 0.01 19.65
C LYS A 145 -10.19 -0.99 19.11
N PRO A 146 -8.89 -0.66 19.00
CA PRO A 146 -7.95 -1.60 18.42
C PRO A 146 -7.73 -2.72 19.45
N ILE A 147 -8.03 -3.96 19.07
CA ILE A 147 -7.69 -5.14 19.87
C ILE A 147 -6.32 -5.61 19.41
N ILE A 148 -5.29 -5.28 20.17
CA ILE A 148 -3.92 -5.74 19.92
C ILE A 148 -3.69 -7.03 20.71
N GLN A 149 -3.46 -8.15 20.02
CA GLN A 149 -3.03 -9.40 20.64
C GLN A 149 -1.56 -9.65 20.34
N VAL A 150 -0.69 -9.46 21.33
CA VAL A 150 0.73 -9.82 21.24
C VAL A 150 0.88 -11.30 21.59
N ARG A 151 1.40 -12.11 20.67
CA ARG A 151 1.79 -13.50 20.93
C ARG A 151 3.31 -13.60 20.94
N TRP A 152 3.86 -14.00 22.07
CA TRP A 152 5.26 -14.42 22.17
C TRP A 152 5.35 -15.90 21.81
N THR A 153 6.18 -16.22 20.83
CA THR A 153 6.63 -17.59 20.58
C THR A 153 8.11 -17.65 20.95
N HIS A 154 8.43 -18.47 21.96
CA HIS A 154 9.81 -18.83 22.28
C HIS A 154 10.22 -19.95 21.31
N GLY A 155 11.37 -19.76 20.63
CA GLY A 155 12.00 -20.79 19.79
C GLY A 155 12.78 -21.81 20.59
#